data_AF-A0A829GB46-F1
#
_entry.id   AF-A0A829GB46-F1
#
_cell.length_a   1.000
_cell.length_b   1.000
_cell.length_c   1.000
_cell.angle_alpha   90.00
_cell.angle_beta   90.00
_cell.angle_gamma   90.00
#
_symmetry.space_group_name_H-M   'P 1'
#
loop_
_entity.id
_entity.type
_entity.pdbx_description
1 polymer ?
#
loop_
_entity_poly.entity_id
_entity_poly.type
_entity_poly.pdbx_seq_one_letter_code
_entity_poly.pdbx_strand_id
1 'polypeptide(L)'
;LDITGAQALTYADAAQIMTMELGVPITYSKPSLWRFRKVMLQRGLPKNYVNVMVMLYLITQLGNAKTVTTTLPNVLGRPAISFEQYVHDYRAEFLPKPLS
;
A
#
# COMPACT_ATOMS: atom_id res chain seq x y z
N LEU A 1 10.86 -14.14 11.88
CA LEU A 1 9.76 -13.44 12.58
C LEU A 1 8.89 -12.85 11.50
N ASP A 2 7.66 -13.34 11.37
CA ASP A 2 6.72 -12.79 10.40
C ASP A 2 5.94 -11.68 11.09
N ILE A 3 5.98 -10.47 10.53
CA ILE A 3 5.36 -9.28 11.12
C ILE A 3 4.33 -8.74 10.14
N THR A 4 3.10 -8.57 10.61
CA THR A 4 1.98 -8.06 9.81
C THR A 4 1.23 -6.97 10.58
N GLY A 5 0.42 -6.18 9.86
CA GLY A 5 -0.56 -5.29 10.47
C GLY A 5 -1.70 -6.04 11.16
N ALA A 6 -2.63 -5.31 11.79
CA ALA A 6 -3.75 -5.87 12.53
C ALA A 6 -4.82 -6.55 11.64
N GLN A 7 -4.83 -6.24 10.34
CA GLN A 7 -5.86 -6.67 9.39
C GLN A 7 -5.23 -6.94 8.02
N ALA A 8 -5.82 -7.89 7.28
CA ALA A 8 -5.49 -8.12 5.88
C ALA A 8 -6.41 -7.25 5.00
N LEU A 9 -5.87 -6.17 4.45
CA LEU A 9 -6.61 -5.23 3.61
C LEU A 9 -6.39 -5.51 2.12
N THR A 10 -7.44 -5.39 1.33
CA THR A 10 -7.31 -5.28 -0.12
C THR A 10 -6.92 -3.86 -0.52
N TYR A 11 -6.45 -3.68 -1.76
CA TYR A 11 -6.20 -2.34 -2.30
C TYR A 11 -7.48 -1.49 -2.39
N ALA A 12 -8.66 -2.13 -2.50
CA ALA A 12 -9.93 -1.41 -2.48
C ALA A 12 -10.25 -0.90 -1.07
N ASP A 13 -10.05 -1.73 -0.04
CA ASP A 13 -10.24 -1.34 1.35
C ASP A 13 -9.29 -0.19 1.73
N ALA A 14 -8.01 -0.29 1.33
CA ALA A 14 -7.04 0.77 1.54
C ALA A 14 -7.46 2.09 0.86
N ALA A 15 -7.93 2.03 -0.39
CA ALA A 15 -8.41 3.23 -1.10
C ALA A 15 -9.65 3.85 -0.42
N GLN A 16 -10.56 3.03 0.11
CA GLN A 16 -11.73 3.50 0.85
C GLN A 16 -11.32 4.17 2.18
N ILE A 17 -10.47 3.51 2.97
CA ILE A 17 -9.95 4.06 4.23
C ILE A 17 -9.23 5.39 3.97
N MET A 18 -8.36 5.44 2.97
CA MET A 18 -7.66 6.66 2.62
C MET A 18 -8.62 7.77 2.17
N THR A 19 -9.68 7.44 1.41
CA THR A 19 -10.70 8.41 1.02
C THR A 19 -11.38 9.02 2.24
N MET A 20 -11.73 8.18 3.23
CA MET A 20 -12.37 8.63 4.47
C MET A 20 -11.45 9.51 5.31
N GLU A 21 -10.20 9.09 5.51
CA GLU A 21 -9.22 9.82 6.35
C GLU A 21 -8.69 11.10 5.69
N LEU A 22 -8.51 11.11 4.37
CA LEU A 22 -7.92 12.25 3.65
C LEU A 22 -8.97 13.24 3.13
N GLY A 23 -10.25 12.85 3.07
CA GLY A 23 -11.33 13.71 2.56
C GLY A 23 -11.27 13.97 1.06
N VAL A 24 -10.47 13.19 0.32
CA VAL A 24 -10.34 13.28 -1.14
C VAL A 24 -10.61 11.92 -1.79
N PRO A 25 -11.31 11.84 -2.93
CA PRO A 25 -11.59 10.56 -3.58
C PRO A 25 -10.31 9.84 -4.03
N ILE A 26 -10.07 8.64 -3.49
CA ILE A 26 -8.95 7.77 -3.85
C ILE A 26 -9.51 6.46 -4.39
N THR A 27 -8.99 6.01 -5.54
CA THR A 27 -9.48 4.80 -6.20
C THR A 27 -8.34 3.87 -6.58
N TYR A 28 -8.57 2.57 -6.44
CA TYR A 28 -7.65 1.55 -6.92
C TYR A 28 -7.93 1.23 -8.40
N SER A 29 -7.03 1.63 -9.29
CA SER A 29 -7.20 1.50 -10.74
C SER A 29 -6.98 0.09 -11.30
N LYS A 30 -6.54 -0.87 -10.46
CA LYS A 30 -6.25 -2.27 -10.82
C LYS A 30 -5.57 -2.43 -12.20
N PRO A 31 -4.40 -1.80 -12.42
CA PRO A 31 -3.74 -1.84 -13.71
C PRO A 31 -3.25 -3.25 -14.04
N SER A 32 -3.26 -3.61 -15.33
CA SER A 32 -2.53 -4.80 -15.79
C SER A 32 -1.02 -4.58 -15.63
N LEU A 33 -0.26 -5.66 -15.42
CA LEU A 33 1.21 -5.59 -15.29
C LEU A 33 1.86 -4.90 -16.50
N TRP A 34 1.34 -5.14 -17.70
CA TRP A 34 1.76 -4.46 -18.93
C TRP A 34 1.52 -2.95 -18.89
N ARG A 35 0.34 -2.53 -18.43
CA ARG A 35 0.00 -1.10 -18.31
C ARG A 35 0.88 -0.42 -17.26
N PHE A 36 1.08 -1.07 -16.10
CA PHE A 36 2.00 -0.61 -15.06
C PHE A 36 3.41 -0.42 -15.62
N ARG A 37 3.96 -1.45 -16.29
CA ARG A 37 5.30 -1.41 -16.89
C ARG A 37 5.45 -0.26 -17.89
N LYS A 38 4.47 -0.10 -18.80
CA LYS A 38 4.49 0.96 -19.81
C LYS A 38 4.53 2.35 -19.15
N VAL A 39 3.65 2.59 -18.18
CA VAL A 39 3.56 3.90 -17.49
C VAL A 39 4.83 4.19 -16.71
N MET A 40 5.40 3.22 -16.01
CA MET A 40 6.63 3.45 -15.23
C MET A 40 7.84 3.79 -16.12
N LEU A 41 7.98 3.13 -17.27
CA LEU A 41 9.02 3.47 -18.25
C LEU A 41 8.80 4.85 -18.86
N GLN A 42 7.55 5.24 -19.16
CA GLN A 42 7.22 6.59 -19.65
C GLN A 42 7.53 7.68 -18.61
N ARG A 43 7.50 7.35 -17.32
CA ARG A 43 7.90 8.24 -16.22
C ARG A 43 9.42 8.32 -16.02
N GLY A 44 10.22 7.65 -16.86
CA GLY A 44 11.68 7.69 -16.80
C GLY A 44 12.32 6.76 -15.77
N LEU A 45 11.56 5.82 -15.20
CA LEU A 45 12.13 4.87 -14.25
C LEU A 45 13.07 3.86 -14.95
N PRO A 46 14.19 3.47 -14.31
CA PRO A 46 15.12 2.49 -14.89
C PRO A 46 14.46 1.15 -15.22
N LYS A 47 14.76 0.60 -16.41
CA LYS A 47 14.12 -0.63 -16.92
C LYS A 47 14.31 -1.85 -15.99
N ASN A 48 15.49 -2.00 -15.41
CA ASN A 48 15.80 -3.05 -14.44
C ASN A 48 14.90 -2.94 -13.20
N TYR A 49 14.76 -1.73 -12.65
CA TYR A 49 13.88 -1.46 -11.52
C TYR A 49 12.42 -1.79 -11.84
N VAL A 50 11.91 -1.34 -13.00
CA VAL A 50 10.53 -1.63 -13.40
C VAL A 50 10.29 -3.13 -13.58
N ASN A 51 11.25 -3.86 -14.16
CA ASN A 51 11.13 -5.32 -14.33
C ASN A 51 11.07 -6.05 -12.97
N VAL A 52 11.89 -5.64 -11.99
CA VAL A 52 11.84 -6.20 -10.63
C VAL A 52 10.48 -5.94 -9.99
N MET A 53 9.94 -4.72 -10.12
CA MET A 53 8.61 -4.38 -9.60
C MET A 53 7.49 -5.22 -10.23
N VAL A 54 7.52 -5.40 -11.56
CA VAL A 54 6.54 -6.24 -12.26
C VAL A 54 6.60 -7.69 -11.79
N MET A 55 7.80 -8.24 -11.60
CA MET A 55 7.99 -9.60 -11.08
C MET A 55 7.43 -9.74 -9.66
N LEU A 56 7.72 -8.78 -8.78
CA LEU A 56 7.21 -8.77 -7.42
C LEU A 56 5.68 -8.71 -7.40
N TYR A 57 5.06 -7.80 -8.18
CA TYR A 57 3.60 -7.72 -8.25
C TYR A 57 2.95 -8.99 -8.80
N LEU A 58 3.57 -9.66 -9.78
CA LEU A 58 3.09 -10.94 -10.28
C LEU A 58 3.07 -12.00 -9.17
N ILE A 59 4.17 -12.14 -8.44
CA ILE A 59 4.29 -13.12 -7.34
C ILE A 59 3.29 -12.79 -6.23
N THR A 60 3.17 -11.51 -5.83
CA THR A 60 2.21 -11.08 -4.80
C THR A 60 0.75 -11.29 -5.20
N GLN A 61 0.40 -11.09 -6.48
CA GLN A 61 -0.95 -11.38 -6.99
C GLN A 61 -1.28 -12.87 -7.00
N LEU A 62 -0.28 -13.74 -7.15
CA LEU A 62 -0.44 -15.19 -7.15
C LEU A 62 -0.60 -15.80 -5.75
N GLY A 63 -0.45 -15.00 -4.68
CA GLY A 63 -0.81 -15.37 -3.31
C GLY A 63 0.19 -14.91 -2.24
N ASN A 64 -0.34 -14.57 -1.05
CA ASN A 64 0.31 -14.47 0.29
C ASN A 64 0.10 -13.18 1.11
N ALA A 65 -0.77 -12.25 0.73
CA ALA A 65 -1.03 -11.04 1.55
C ALA A 65 -2.23 -11.14 2.51
N LYS A 66 -2.78 -12.34 2.76
CA LYS A 66 -3.99 -12.52 3.61
C LYS A 66 -3.68 -12.90 5.05
N THR A 67 -2.47 -13.36 5.34
CA THR A 67 -2.13 -13.87 6.66
C THR A 67 -1.89 -12.70 7.61
N VAL A 68 -2.58 -12.71 8.76
CA VAL A 68 -2.36 -11.81 9.87
C VAL A 68 -1.70 -12.61 11.01
N THR A 69 -0.70 -12.02 11.64
CA THR A 69 0.11 -12.63 12.70
C THR A 69 -0.06 -11.87 14.02
N THR A 70 0.16 -12.56 15.14
CA THR A 70 0.14 -11.97 16.49
C THR A 70 1.54 -11.59 17.00
N THR A 71 2.56 -11.69 16.14
CA THR A 71 3.96 -11.43 16.48
C THR A 71 4.18 -9.99 16.94
N LEU A 72 3.51 -9.02 16.32
CA LEU A 72 3.68 -7.60 16.67
C LEU A 72 3.15 -7.30 18.09
N PRO A 73 1.92 -7.69 18.47
CA PRO A 73 1.45 -7.60 19.85
C PRO A 73 2.36 -8.28 20.88
N ASN A 74 2.85 -9.48 20.57
CA ASN A 74 3.68 -10.27 21.49
C ASN A 74 5.04 -9.60 21.77
N VAL A 75 5.61 -8.92 20.77
CA VAL A 75 6.91 -8.22 20.90
C VAL A 75 6.76 -6.84 21.51
N LEU A 76 5.72 -6.09 21.14
CA LEU A 76 5.55 -4.69 21.54
C LEU A 76 4.80 -4.51 22.87
N GLY A 77 4.12 -5.55 23.38
CA GLY A 77 3.27 -5.45 24.57
C GLY A 77 2.02 -4.57 24.38
N ARG A 78 1.70 -4.19 23.13
CA ARG A 78 0.52 -3.40 22.76
C ARG A 78 -0.02 -3.87 21.40
N PRO A 79 -1.30 -3.64 21.09
CA PRO A 79 -1.85 -3.94 19.77
C PRO A 79 -1.09 -3.21 18.64
N ALA A 80 -1.08 -3.84 17.46
CA ALA A 80 -0.69 -3.17 16.22
C ALA A 80 -1.63 -1.99 15.95
N ILE A 81 -1.11 -0.87 15.44
CA ILE A 81 -1.97 0.22 14.98
C ILE A 81 -2.77 -0.22 13.76
N SER A 82 -3.95 0.37 13.58
CA SER A 82 -4.76 0.13 12.39
C SER A 82 -4.24 0.91 11.19
N PHE A 83 -4.71 0.56 9.98
CA PHE A 83 -4.32 1.30 8.78
C PHE A 83 -4.95 2.69 8.75
N GLU A 84 -6.16 2.86 9.28
CA GLU A 84 -6.83 4.14 9.49
C GLU A 84 -5.95 5.06 10.35
N GLN A 85 -5.46 4.56 11.50
CA GLN A 85 -4.58 5.34 12.37
C GLN A 85 -3.28 5.74 11.64
N TYR A 86 -2.69 4.82 10.88
CA TYR A 86 -1.51 5.15 10.08
C TYR A 86 -1.79 6.26 9.05
N VAL A 87 -2.88 6.17 8.30
CA VAL A 87 -3.24 7.22 7.34
C VAL A 87 -3.49 8.55 8.05
N HIS A 88 -4.15 8.51 9.22
CA HIS A 88 -4.41 9.67 10.06
C HIS A 88 -3.13 10.36 10.56
N ASP A 89 -2.15 9.58 11.04
CA ASP A 89 -0.89 10.10 11.57
C ASP A 89 -0.03 10.76 10.48
N TYR A 90 -0.13 10.26 9.24
CA TYR A 90 0.71 10.69 8.11
C TYR A 90 -0.06 11.48 7.03
N ARG A 91 -1.22 12.08 7.35
CA ARG A 91 -2.06 12.81 6.37
C ARG A 91 -1.29 13.84 5.56
N ALA A 92 -0.36 14.55 6.21
CA ALA A 92 0.44 15.60 5.58
C ALA A 92 1.39 15.08 4.48
N GLU A 93 1.77 13.80 4.51
CA GLU A 93 2.62 13.18 3.48
C GLU A 93 1.81 12.71 2.26
N PHE A 94 0.51 12.46 2.44
CA PHE A 94 -0.39 12.04 1.36
C PHE A 94 -1.02 13.22 0.62
N LEU A 95 -1.27 14.32 1.34
CA LEU A 95 -1.91 15.50 0.77
C LEU A 95 -0.88 16.41 0.10
N PRO A 96 -1.25 17.09 -1.00
CA PRO A 96 -0.40 18.10 -1.60
C PRO A 96 -0.06 19.18 -0.56
N LYS A 97 1.21 19.59 -0.52
CA LYS A 97 1.62 20.71 0.32
C LYS A 97 0.82 21.95 -0.08
N PRO A 98 0.28 22.72 0.88
CA PRO A 98 -0.36 23.99 0.55
C PRO A 98 0.64 24.86 -0.22
N LEU A 99 0.17 25.47 -1.31
CA LEU A 99 0.97 26.41 -2.09
C LEU A 99 1.35 27.57 -1.17
N SER A 100 2.65 27.73 -0.91
CA SER A 100 3.23 28.88 -0.22
C SER A 100 3.16 30.14 -1.08
#